data_AF-S8BBZ7-F1
#
_entry.id   AF-S8BBZ7-F1
#
_cell.length_a   1.000
_cell.length_b   1.000
_cell.length_c   1.000
_cell.angle_alpha   90.00
_cell.angle_beta   90.00
_cell.angle_gamma   90.00
#
_symmetry.space_group_name_H-M   'P 1'
#
loop_
_entity.id
_entity.type
_entity.pdbx_description
1 polymer ?
#
loop_
_entity_poly.entity_id
_entity_poly.type
_entity_poly.pdbx_seq_one_letter_code
_entity_poly.pdbx_strand_id
1 'polypeptide(L)'
;MRGLDETNNVLYRVGHTAGAQVHTVWRAFVNFAARDNVLEVALGLIIANSFTKVVTSFVSDVVLPVVSLLPLLNRNMDQKFAVLSPGPNYNESKGYNTLKQARDDGALVLAWGMFVETLLNFAGVSLTLFAVAHLYMFVSRDKIIKPTVRCRYCRKFISVQAKRCVNCSTWQDGREDLPGETVHSINSSDGGDHNMRDRAR
;
A
#
# COMPACT_ATOMS: atom_id res chain seq x y z
N MET A 1 19.29 37.16 53.41
CA MET A 1 19.58 37.35 51.98
C MET A 1 20.21 36.13 51.28
N ARG A 2 20.61 35.04 51.97
CA ARG A 2 21.31 33.89 51.32
C ARG A 2 20.44 32.86 50.57
N GLY A 3 19.11 32.84 50.76
CA GLY A 3 18.25 31.78 50.19
C GLY A 3 17.83 31.99 48.72
N LEU A 4 17.79 33.24 48.23
CA LEU A 4 17.39 33.53 46.85
C LEU A 4 18.50 33.18 45.84
N ASP A 5 19.77 33.31 46.24
CA ASP A 5 20.92 33.03 45.38
C ASP A 5 21.11 31.53 45.13
N GLU A 6 20.81 30.69 46.13
CA GLU A 6 20.92 29.24 46.03
C GLU A 6 19.84 28.65 45.11
N THR A 7 18.63 29.20 45.17
CA THR A 7 17.49 28.80 44.31
C THR A 7 17.76 29.15 42.84
N ASN A 8 18.34 30.32 42.56
CA ASN A 8 18.71 30.75 41.21
C ASN A 8 19.82 29.87 40.59
N ASN A 9 20.81 29.46 41.39
CA ASN A 9 21.88 28.56 40.92
C ASN A 9 21.37 27.14 40.61
N VAL A 10 20.36 26.66 41.34
CA VAL A 10 19.69 25.38 41.05
C VAL A 10 18.88 25.48 39.75
N LEU A 11 18.09 26.54 39.57
CA LEU A 11 17.35 26.77 38.32
C LEU A 11 18.27 26.89 37.10
N TYR A 12 19.41 27.56 37.26
CA TYR A 12 20.40 27.70 36.19
C TYR A 12 21.06 26.36 35.84
N ARG A 13 21.38 25.51 36.83
CA ARG A 13 21.91 24.17 36.59
C ARG A 13 20.90 23.25 35.92
N VAL A 14 19.64 23.28 36.35
CA VAL A 14 18.55 22.48 35.74
C VAL A 14 18.28 22.94 34.30
N GLY A 15 18.31 24.24 34.02
CA GLY A 15 18.19 24.77 32.66
C GLY A 15 19.31 24.32 31.73
N HIS A 16 20.56 24.31 32.20
CA HIS A 16 21.72 23.88 31.41
C HIS A 16 21.79 22.36 31.18
N THR A 17 21.44 21.53 32.18
CA THR A 17 21.38 20.06 31.98
C THR A 17 20.21 19.65 31.09
N ALA A 18 19.06 20.34 31.16
CA ALA A 18 17.93 20.09 30.26
C ALA A 18 18.28 20.41 28.80
N GLY A 19 18.92 21.56 28.53
CA GLY A 19 19.34 21.94 27.17
C GLY A 19 20.36 20.99 26.54
N ALA A 20 21.36 20.54 27.33
CA ALA A 20 22.37 19.61 26.86
C ALA A 20 21.81 18.21 26.57
N GLN A 21 20.85 17.72 27.38
CA GLN A 21 20.17 16.45 27.11
C GLN A 21 19.31 16.52 25.86
N VAL A 22 18.53 17.59 25.67
CA VAL A 22 17.69 17.76 24.46
C VAL A 22 18.56 17.80 23.19
N HIS A 23 19.68 18.52 23.22
CA HIS A 23 20.60 18.56 22.07
C HIS A 23 21.20 17.17 21.77
N THR A 24 21.51 16.39 22.80
CA THR A 24 22.08 15.04 22.63
C THR A 24 21.04 14.07 22.06
N VAL A 25 19.81 14.10 22.57
CA VAL A 25 18.69 13.30 22.05
C VAL A 25 18.37 13.69 20.61
N TRP A 26 18.37 14.98 20.27
CA TRP A 26 18.15 15.45 18.90
C TRP A 26 19.22 14.96 17.93
N ARG A 27 20.51 15.06 18.29
CA ARG A 27 21.61 14.51 17.46
C ARG A 27 21.47 13.00 17.29
N ALA A 28 21.10 12.28 18.35
CA ALA A 28 20.88 10.84 18.29
C ALA A 28 19.70 10.48 17.37
N PHE A 29 18.61 11.24 17.41
CA PHE A 29 17.47 11.07 16.53
C PHE A 29 17.82 11.33 15.06
N VAL A 30 18.52 12.44 14.76
CA VAL A 30 18.95 12.75 13.39
C VAL A 30 19.89 11.65 12.85
N ASN A 31 20.84 11.19 13.66
CA ASN A 31 21.73 10.08 13.29
C ASN A 31 20.98 8.74 13.09
N PHE A 32 19.86 8.54 13.78
CA PHE A 32 19.00 7.38 13.58
C PHE A 32 18.15 7.51 12.30
N ALA A 33 17.53 8.67 12.07
CA ALA A 33 16.68 8.95 10.91
C ALA A 33 17.46 9.01 9.60
N ALA A 34 18.73 9.44 9.64
CA ALA A 34 19.63 9.48 8.47
C ALA A 34 20.13 8.10 8.02
N ARG A 35 19.68 7.00 8.64
CA ARG A 35 20.01 5.65 8.19
C ARG A 35 19.19 5.31 6.94
N ASP A 36 19.87 4.92 5.87
CA ASP A 36 19.24 4.62 4.56
C ASP A 36 18.08 3.61 4.65
N ASN A 37 18.25 2.54 5.45
CA ASN A 37 17.20 1.54 5.66
C ASN A 37 15.91 2.12 6.29
N VAL A 38 16.05 3.10 7.19
CA VAL A 38 14.88 3.74 7.83
C VAL A 38 14.22 4.71 6.86
N LEU A 39 15.03 5.46 6.10
CA LEU A 39 14.57 6.41 5.11
C LEU A 39 13.77 5.72 3.99
N GLU A 40 14.26 4.58 3.48
CA GLU A 40 13.60 3.81 2.43
C GLU A 40 12.20 3.34 2.86
N VAL A 41 12.09 2.77 4.07
CA VAL A 41 10.81 2.34 4.63
C VAL A 41 9.88 3.54 4.85
N ALA A 42 10.38 4.65 5.38
CA ALA A 42 9.58 5.84 5.63
C ALA A 42 9.02 6.44 4.34
N LEU A 43 9.85 6.59 3.30
CA LEU A 43 9.43 7.09 1.99
C LEU A 43 8.39 6.16 1.35
N GLY A 44 8.57 4.84 1.45
CA GLY A 44 7.59 3.85 0.98
C GLY A 44 6.21 4.03 1.62
N LEU A 45 6.16 4.22 2.95
CA LEU A 45 4.91 4.43 3.68
C LEU A 45 4.22 5.76 3.34
N ILE A 46 4.99 6.85 3.19
CA ILE A 46 4.45 8.16 2.83
C ILE A 46 3.83 8.12 1.43
N ILE A 47 4.54 7.54 0.46
CA ILE A 47 4.04 7.41 -0.91
C ILE A 47 2.80 6.52 -0.94
N ALA A 48 2.81 5.38 -0.23
CA ALA A 48 1.67 4.47 -0.17
C ALA A 48 0.41 5.13 0.43
N ASN A 49 0.56 5.91 1.51
CA ASN A 49 -0.56 6.61 2.14
C ASN A 49 -1.13 7.71 1.22
N SER A 50 -0.26 8.54 0.66
CA SER A 50 -0.67 9.61 -0.26
C SER A 50 -1.34 9.05 -1.51
N PHE A 51 -0.79 7.98 -2.09
CA PHE A 51 -1.38 7.32 -3.26
C PHE A 51 -2.76 6.74 -2.94
N THR A 52 -2.90 6.03 -1.81
CA THR A 52 -4.19 5.48 -1.37
C THR A 52 -5.23 6.60 -1.22
N LYS A 53 -4.88 7.74 -0.62
CA LYS A 53 -5.79 8.89 -0.50
C LYS A 53 -6.25 9.45 -1.84
N VAL A 54 -5.35 9.57 -2.81
CA VAL A 54 -5.68 10.06 -4.16
C VAL A 54 -6.64 9.10 -4.85
N VAL A 55 -6.39 7.79 -4.78
CA VAL A 55 -7.27 6.81 -5.42
C VAL A 55 -8.64 6.76 -4.73
N THR A 56 -8.68 6.82 -3.39
CA THR A 56 -9.95 6.87 -2.64
C THR A 56 -10.75 8.13 -2.98
N SER A 57 -10.12 9.32 -3.02
CA SER A 57 -10.82 10.57 -3.42
C SER A 57 -11.31 10.50 -4.87
N PHE A 58 -10.51 9.97 -5.80
CA PHE A 58 -10.97 9.78 -7.17
C PHE A 58 -12.22 8.88 -7.25
N VAL A 59 -12.24 7.78 -6.50
CA VAL A 59 -13.38 6.88 -6.47
C VAL A 59 -14.59 7.55 -5.84
N SER A 60 -14.45 8.15 -4.66
CA SER A 60 -15.57 8.74 -3.94
C SER A 60 -16.11 10.00 -4.60
N ASP A 61 -15.25 10.82 -5.22
CA ASP A 61 -15.63 12.13 -5.76
C ASP A 61 -15.95 12.11 -7.26
N VAL A 62 -15.43 11.12 -8.03
CA VAL A 62 -15.64 11.03 -9.49
C VAL A 62 -16.42 9.78 -9.87
N VAL A 63 -16.02 8.61 -9.37
CA VAL A 63 -16.65 7.33 -9.76
C VAL A 63 -18.03 7.17 -9.13
N LEU A 64 -18.16 7.37 -7.80
CA LEU A 64 -19.45 7.20 -7.11
C LEU A 64 -20.55 8.13 -7.66
N PRO A 65 -20.32 9.42 -7.96
CA PRO A 65 -21.36 10.27 -8.53
C PRO A 65 -21.82 9.85 -9.92
N VAL A 66 -20.90 9.33 -10.75
CA VAL A 66 -21.19 8.80 -12.10
C VAL A 66 -21.97 7.49 -12.01
N VAL A 67 -21.59 6.60 -11.10
CA VAL A 67 -22.33 5.35 -10.83
C VAL A 67 -23.70 5.64 -10.20
N SER A 68 -23.79 6.67 -9.36
CA SER A 68 -25.04 7.07 -8.69
C SER A 68 -26.03 7.78 -9.62
N LEU A 69 -25.61 8.21 -10.81
CA LEU A 69 -26.53 8.64 -11.87
C LEU A 69 -27.28 7.46 -12.51
N LEU A 70 -26.80 6.22 -12.33
CA LEU A 70 -27.57 5.04 -12.75
C LEU A 70 -28.73 4.81 -11.77
N PRO A 71 -29.97 4.58 -12.27
CA PRO A 71 -31.18 4.49 -11.45
C PRO A 71 -31.21 3.30 -10.46
N LEU A 72 -30.19 2.43 -10.49
CA LEU A 72 -30.06 1.26 -9.62
C LEU A 72 -29.48 1.59 -8.23
N LEU A 73 -28.81 2.74 -8.04
CA LEU A 73 -28.06 3.02 -6.81
C LEU A 73 -28.34 4.43 -6.27
N ASN A 74 -29.29 4.50 -5.33
CA ASN A 74 -29.78 5.75 -4.75
C ASN A 74 -28.68 6.52 -3.98
N ARG A 75 -28.64 7.84 -4.14
CA ARG A 75 -27.60 8.77 -3.61
C ARG A 75 -27.38 8.74 -2.10
N ASN A 76 -28.36 8.28 -1.32
CA ASN A 76 -28.34 8.30 0.15
C ASN A 76 -28.16 6.89 0.75
N MET A 77 -27.19 6.11 0.25
CA MET A 77 -26.88 4.79 0.81
C MET A 77 -26.32 4.91 2.24
N ASP A 78 -25.47 5.90 2.51
CA ASP A 78 -24.91 6.20 3.83
C ASP A 78 -25.99 6.42 4.90
N GLN A 79 -27.12 7.04 4.52
CA GLN A 79 -28.25 7.31 5.40
C GLN A 79 -29.22 6.13 5.53
N LYS A 80 -28.93 4.97 4.94
CA LYS A 80 -29.72 3.76 5.16
C LYS A 80 -29.24 3.03 6.40
N PHE A 81 -30.09 3.06 7.41
CA PHE A 81 -29.89 2.36 8.66
C PHE A 81 -31.15 1.63 9.09
N ALA A 82 -30.97 0.47 9.69
CA ALA A 82 -32.03 -0.27 10.35
C ALA A 82 -31.97 0.05 11.85
N VAL A 83 -33.06 0.59 12.41
CA VAL A 83 -33.17 0.82 13.85
C VAL A 83 -33.60 -0.51 14.49
N LEU A 84 -32.75 -1.07 15.35
CA LEU A 84 -33.03 -2.34 16.05
C LEU A 84 -33.65 -2.10 17.43
N SER A 85 -33.30 -0.98 18.09
CA SER A 85 -33.92 -0.54 19.33
C SER A 85 -34.16 0.97 19.29
N PRO A 86 -35.39 1.44 19.50
CA PRO A 86 -35.71 2.86 19.50
C PRO A 86 -35.08 3.56 20.73
N GLY A 87 -34.59 4.77 20.50
CA GLY A 87 -34.15 5.67 21.57
C GLY A 87 -35.33 6.40 22.23
N PRO A 88 -35.12 7.09 23.36
CA PRO A 88 -36.18 7.77 24.12
C PRO A 88 -36.94 8.86 23.33
N ASN A 89 -36.35 9.43 22.27
CA ASN A 89 -36.98 10.44 21.41
C ASN A 89 -37.53 9.86 20.09
N TYR A 90 -37.75 8.54 20.01
CA TYR A 90 -38.23 7.90 18.78
C TYR A 90 -39.69 8.24 18.48
N ASN A 91 -39.92 9.01 17.41
CA ASN A 91 -41.26 9.22 16.87
C ASN A 91 -41.58 8.14 15.82
N GLU A 92 -42.54 7.25 16.11
CA GLU A 92 -42.98 6.18 15.18
C GLU A 92 -43.40 6.69 13.79
N SER A 93 -43.87 7.93 13.69
CA SER A 93 -44.39 8.52 12.44
C SER A 93 -43.33 9.17 11.54
N LYS A 94 -42.17 9.55 12.08
CA LYS A 94 -41.10 10.24 11.33
C LYS A 94 -39.77 9.49 11.32
N GLY A 95 -39.56 8.54 12.23
CA GLY A 95 -38.27 7.87 12.40
C GLY A 95 -37.11 8.87 12.61
N TYR A 96 -35.89 8.38 12.45
CA TYR A 96 -34.72 9.24 12.37
C TYR A 96 -34.43 9.56 10.89
N ASN A 97 -34.11 10.82 10.58
CA ASN A 97 -33.76 11.22 9.21
C ASN A 97 -32.26 11.07 8.92
N THR A 98 -31.42 11.04 9.96
CA THR A 98 -29.97 10.93 9.81
C THR A 98 -29.40 9.91 10.79
N LEU A 99 -28.30 9.27 10.40
CA LEU A 99 -27.55 8.35 11.26
C LEU A 99 -27.00 9.03 12.51
N LYS A 100 -26.59 10.30 12.41
CA LYS A 100 -26.09 11.06 13.56
C LYS A 100 -27.17 11.24 14.61
N GLN A 101 -28.36 11.65 14.20
CA GLN A 101 -29.48 11.83 15.12
C GLN A 101 -29.87 10.54 15.85
N ALA A 102 -29.92 9.41 15.13
CA ALA A 102 -30.21 8.12 15.73
C ALA A 102 -29.13 7.69 16.75
N ARG A 103 -27.85 7.99 16.47
CA ARG A 103 -26.73 7.65 17.36
C ARG A 103 -26.69 8.56 18.59
N ASP A 104 -26.98 9.85 18.43
CA ASP A 104 -27.00 10.84 19.51
C ASP A 104 -28.17 10.59 20.49
N ASP A 105 -29.30 10.08 19.98
CA ASP A 105 -30.43 9.63 20.80
C ASP A 105 -30.19 8.25 21.45
N GLY A 106 -29.01 7.65 21.29
CA GLY A 106 -28.66 6.36 21.89
C GLY A 106 -29.42 5.16 21.32
N ALA A 107 -30.05 5.31 20.15
CA ALA A 107 -30.74 4.22 19.48
C ALA A 107 -29.72 3.21 18.93
N LEU A 108 -30.04 1.92 19.05
CA LEU A 108 -29.18 0.87 18.51
C LEU A 108 -29.47 0.73 17.01
N VAL A 109 -28.62 1.37 16.19
CA VAL A 109 -28.75 1.41 14.73
C VAL A 109 -27.73 0.51 14.03
N LEU A 110 -28.21 -0.33 13.12
CA LEU A 110 -27.40 -1.09 12.17
C LEU A 110 -27.29 -0.29 10.86
N ALA A 111 -26.17 0.41 10.73
CA ALA A 111 -25.84 1.25 9.58
C ALA A 111 -25.30 0.42 8.40
N TRP A 112 -26.16 -0.36 7.75
CA TRP A 112 -25.74 -1.17 6.58
C TRP A 112 -25.31 -0.29 5.40
N GLY A 113 -25.79 0.95 5.33
CA GLY A 113 -25.39 1.96 4.37
C GLY A 113 -23.89 2.22 4.30
N MET A 114 -23.28 2.51 5.45
CA MET A 114 -21.83 2.79 5.55
C MET A 114 -20.98 1.56 5.19
N PHE A 115 -21.48 0.36 5.49
CA PHE A 115 -20.81 -0.88 5.08
C PHE A 115 -20.81 -1.07 3.56
N VAL A 116 -21.95 -0.84 2.90
CA VAL A 116 -22.04 -0.92 1.44
C VAL A 116 -21.20 0.17 0.78
N GLU A 117 -21.17 1.38 1.34
CA GLU A 117 -20.31 2.46 0.86
C GLU A 117 -18.82 2.08 0.91
N THR A 118 -18.35 1.54 2.04
CA THR A 118 -16.96 1.06 2.17
C THR A 118 -16.64 -0.08 1.21
N LEU A 119 -17.59 -1.00 0.96
CA LEU A 119 -17.45 -2.06 -0.03
C LEU A 119 -17.37 -1.51 -1.47
N LEU A 120 -18.20 -0.51 -1.80
CA LEU A 120 -18.18 0.16 -3.11
C LEU A 120 -16.87 0.93 -3.32
N ASN A 121 -16.36 1.60 -2.28
CA ASN A 121 -15.06 2.27 -2.32
C ASN A 121 -13.94 1.25 -2.58
N PHE A 122 -13.94 0.10 -1.90
CA PHE A 122 -12.97 -0.97 -2.15
C PHE A 122 -13.04 -1.52 -3.59
N ALA A 123 -14.25 -1.76 -4.09
CA ALA A 123 -14.46 -2.19 -5.47
C ALA A 123 -14.02 -1.12 -6.49
N GLY A 124 -14.30 0.15 -6.22
CA GLY A 124 -13.89 1.26 -7.09
C GLY A 124 -12.38 1.47 -7.12
N VAL A 125 -11.71 1.36 -5.96
CA VAL A 125 -10.25 1.48 -5.85
C VAL A 125 -9.57 0.35 -6.62
N SER A 126 -10.01 -0.90 -6.41
CA SER A 126 -9.45 -2.05 -7.13
C SER A 126 -9.67 -1.95 -8.64
N LEU A 127 -10.86 -1.55 -9.09
CA LEU A 127 -11.15 -1.33 -10.51
C LEU A 127 -10.30 -0.20 -11.12
N THR A 128 -10.09 0.90 -10.38
CA THR A 128 -9.27 2.02 -10.84
C THR A 128 -7.80 1.62 -10.99
N LEU A 129 -7.23 0.91 -10.00
CA LEU A 129 -5.86 0.41 -10.08
C LEU A 129 -5.69 -0.57 -11.24
N PHE A 130 -6.68 -1.44 -11.45
CA PHE A 130 -6.70 -2.35 -12.59
C PHE A 130 -6.76 -1.59 -13.92
N ALA A 131 -7.61 -0.57 -14.04
CA ALA A 131 -7.72 0.26 -15.24
C ALA A 131 -6.41 1.00 -15.55
N VAL A 132 -5.75 1.57 -14.53
CA VAL A 132 -4.44 2.22 -14.69
C VAL A 132 -3.37 1.22 -15.13
N ALA A 133 -3.32 0.03 -14.51
CA ALA A 133 -2.37 -1.02 -14.89
C ALA A 133 -2.59 -1.47 -16.34
N HIS A 134 -3.84 -1.69 -16.76
CA HIS A 134 -4.17 -2.05 -18.13
C HIS A 134 -3.89 -0.92 -19.13
N LEU A 135 -4.20 0.33 -18.78
CA LEU A 135 -3.88 1.48 -19.61
C LEU A 135 -2.37 1.62 -19.80
N TYR A 136 -1.60 1.41 -18.72
CA TYR A 136 -0.16 1.40 -18.79
C TYR A 136 0.36 0.26 -19.67
N MET A 137 -0.16 -0.97 -19.54
CA MET A 137 0.21 -2.08 -20.44
C MET A 137 -0.21 -1.83 -21.89
N PHE A 138 -1.30 -1.10 -22.11
CA PHE A 138 -1.78 -0.76 -23.45
C PHE A 138 -0.89 0.29 -24.14
N VAL A 139 -0.49 1.33 -23.40
CA VAL A 139 0.34 2.45 -23.89
C VAL A 139 1.82 2.08 -23.94
N SER A 140 2.34 1.46 -22.89
CA SER A 140 3.74 1.08 -22.76
C SER A 140 3.92 -0.39 -23.12
N ARG A 141 4.29 -0.66 -24.39
CA ARG A 141 4.71 -1.99 -24.87
C ARG A 141 6.19 -2.30 -24.62
N ASP A 142 6.89 -1.48 -23.84
CA ASP A 142 8.28 -1.75 -23.47
C ASP A 142 8.33 -2.71 -22.28
N LYS A 143 8.88 -3.90 -22.51
CA LYS A 143 9.18 -4.87 -21.45
C LYS A 143 10.34 -4.31 -20.62
N ILE A 144 10.00 -3.54 -19.59
CA ILE A 144 10.98 -2.99 -18.62
C ILE A 144 11.76 -4.11 -17.90
N ILE A 145 11.15 -5.28 -17.76
CA ILE A 145 11.82 -6.48 -17.24
C ILE A 145 12.63 -7.07 -18.41
N LYS A 146 13.90 -6.67 -18.50
CA LYS A 146 14.87 -7.41 -19.31
C LYS A 146 14.90 -8.83 -18.75
N PRO A 147 14.65 -9.87 -19.57
CA PRO A 147 14.69 -11.24 -19.07
C PRO A 147 16.10 -11.51 -18.52
N THR A 148 16.15 -12.10 -17.33
CA THR A 148 17.38 -12.52 -16.68
C THR A 148 17.41 -14.04 -16.63
N VAL A 149 18.58 -14.61 -16.88
CA VAL A 149 18.83 -16.05 -16.81
C VAL A 149 19.81 -16.34 -15.70
N ARG A 150 19.71 -17.53 -15.09
CA ARG A 150 20.72 -17.98 -14.13
C ARG A 150 21.97 -18.42 -14.88
N CYS A 151 23.13 -17.93 -14.45
CA CYS A 151 24.41 -18.42 -14.94
C CYS A 151 24.61 -19.90 -14.58
N ARG A 152 25.08 -20.71 -15.54
CA ARG A 152 25.31 -22.15 -15.37
C ARG A 152 26.29 -22.50 -14.23
N TYR A 153 27.36 -21.71 -14.09
CA TYR A 153 28.44 -21.99 -13.12
C TYR A 153 28.17 -21.41 -11.72
N CYS A 154 27.87 -20.10 -11.61
CA CYS A 154 27.73 -19.44 -10.31
C CYS A 154 26.30 -19.30 -9.80
N ARG A 155 25.29 -19.71 -10.58
CA ARG A 155 23.85 -19.65 -10.27
C ARG A 155 23.28 -18.25 -9.97
N LYS A 156 24.08 -17.18 -10.10
CA LYS A 156 23.59 -15.80 -10.01
C LYS A 156 22.79 -15.41 -11.27
N PHE A 157 21.83 -14.51 -11.10
CA PHE A 157 21.05 -13.96 -12.20
C PHE A 157 21.88 -12.97 -13.02
N ILE A 158 21.87 -13.15 -14.34
CA ILE A 158 22.53 -12.29 -15.33
C ILE A 158 21.54 -11.86 -16.39
N SER A 159 21.82 -10.79 -17.14
CA SER A 159 21.00 -10.41 -18.29
C SER A 159 21.12 -11.45 -19.41
N VAL A 160 20.03 -11.69 -20.16
CA VAL A 160 20.04 -12.61 -21.31
C VAL A 160 21.04 -12.20 -22.40
N GLN A 161 21.37 -10.91 -22.49
CA GLN A 161 22.31 -10.38 -23.48
C GLN A 161 23.77 -10.41 -23.02
N ALA A 162 24.07 -10.88 -21.81
CA ALA A 162 25.43 -10.94 -21.30
C ALA A 162 26.23 -12.08 -21.94
N LYS A 163 27.25 -11.74 -22.74
CA LYS A 163 28.22 -12.72 -23.28
C LYS A 163 29.09 -13.36 -22.18
N ARG A 164 29.34 -12.61 -21.10
CA ARG A 164 30.19 -13.00 -19.98
C ARG A 164 29.50 -12.72 -18.65
N CYS A 165 29.58 -13.65 -17.70
CA CYS A 165 29.00 -13.45 -16.38
C CYS A 165 29.77 -12.38 -15.58
N VAL A 166 29.07 -11.42 -14.98
CA VAL A 166 29.72 -10.37 -14.16
C VAL A 166 30.35 -10.92 -12.88
N ASN A 167 29.83 -12.04 -12.35
CA ASN A 167 30.21 -12.55 -11.03
C ASN A 167 31.29 -13.63 -11.08
N CYS A 168 31.22 -14.56 -12.04
CA CYS A 168 32.23 -15.62 -12.21
C CYS A 168 33.11 -15.46 -13.44
N SER A 169 32.87 -14.45 -14.29
CA SER A 169 33.66 -14.18 -15.49
C SER A 169 33.72 -15.33 -16.52
N THR A 170 32.88 -16.35 -16.37
CA THR A 170 32.73 -17.44 -17.34
C THR A 170 31.95 -16.97 -18.56
N TRP A 171 32.17 -17.62 -19.70
CA TRP A 171 31.36 -17.39 -20.88
C TRP A 171 30.05 -18.17 -20.76
N GLN A 172 29.01 -17.70 -21.43
CA GLN A 172 27.69 -18.36 -21.45
C GLN A 172 27.41 -19.07 -22.78
N ASP A 173 28.35 -19.01 -23.72
CA ASP A 173 28.28 -19.63 -25.04
C ASP A 173 28.59 -21.14 -25.02
N GLY A 174 28.95 -21.69 -23.85
CA GLY A 174 29.19 -23.12 -23.65
C GLY A 174 30.56 -23.61 -24.10
N ARG A 175 31.49 -22.71 -24.41
CA ARG A 175 32.85 -23.07 -24.84
C ARG A 175 33.73 -23.66 -23.73
N GLU A 176 33.34 -23.46 -22.48
CA GLU A 176 33.99 -24.06 -21.30
C GLU A 176 33.33 -25.39 -20.87
N ASP A 177 32.23 -25.79 -21.52
CA ASP A 177 31.54 -27.04 -21.19
C ASP A 177 32.34 -28.25 -21.72
N LEU A 178 32.51 -29.28 -20.88
CA LEU A 178 33.26 -30.49 -21.23
C LEU A 178 32.44 -31.37 -22.21
N PRO A 179 33.07 -31.93 -23.27
CA PRO A 179 32.36 -32.80 -24.22
C PRO A 179 31.95 -34.11 -23.52
N GLY A 180 30.66 -34.23 -23.20
CA GLY A 180 30.08 -35.43 -22.57
C GLY A 180 29.07 -35.16 -21.46
N GLU A 181 29.03 -33.94 -20.90
CA GLU A 181 27.91 -33.53 -20.05
C GLU A 181 26.75 -33.11 -20.94
N THR A 182 25.74 -33.97 -21.06
CA THR A 182 24.48 -33.61 -21.71
C THR A 182 23.87 -32.45 -20.95
N VAL A 183 24.00 -31.26 -21.53
CA VAL A 183 23.34 -30.03 -21.12
C VAL A 183 21.84 -30.31 -21.17
N HIS A 184 21.23 -30.63 -20.03
CA HIS A 184 19.79 -30.49 -19.87
C HIS A 184 19.50 -29.02 -20.10
N SER A 185 19.08 -28.71 -21.32
CA SER A 185 18.48 -27.44 -21.69
C SER A 185 17.30 -27.22 -20.76
N ILE A 186 17.53 -26.49 -19.67
CA ILE A 186 16.46 -25.83 -18.91
C ILE A 186 15.99 -24.69 -19.81
N ASN A 187 15.29 -25.06 -20.89
CA ASN A 187 14.48 -24.15 -21.68
C ASN A 187 13.34 -23.72 -20.76
N SER A 188 13.42 -22.47 -20.30
CA SER A 188 12.37 -21.48 -20.44
C SER A 188 10.94 -22.02 -20.60
N SER A 189 10.42 -22.72 -19.59
CA SER A 189 8.99 -23.02 -19.45
C SER A 189 8.69 -23.43 -18.01
N ASP A 190 8.81 -22.48 -17.09
CA ASP A 190 7.97 -22.51 -15.89
C ASP A 190 7.21 -21.18 -15.86
N GLY A 191 6.17 -21.19 -16.68
CA GLY A 191 5.31 -20.07 -17.02
C GLY A 191 4.00 -20.63 -17.52
N GLY A 192 3.12 -20.98 -16.57
CA GLY A 192 1.70 -21.20 -16.83
C GLY A 192 1.28 -22.67 -16.95
N ASP A 193 1.05 -23.31 -15.81
CA ASP A 193 0.27 -24.55 -15.76
C ASP A 193 -1.23 -24.18 -15.68
N HIS A 194 -1.82 -23.89 -16.84
CA HIS A 194 -3.26 -23.85 -17.03
C HIS A 194 -3.64 -24.51 -18.37
N ASN A 195 -4.41 -25.58 -18.24
CA ASN A 195 -5.33 -26.15 -19.23
C ASN A 195 -4.77 -27.18 -20.22
N MET A 196 -4.70 -28.45 -19.77
CA MET A 196 -4.85 -29.62 -20.65
C MET A 196 -6.23 -30.25 -20.44
N ARG A 197 -7.21 -29.74 -21.20
CA ARG A 197 -8.34 -30.53 -21.70
C ARG A 197 -8.32 -30.42 -23.23
N ASP A 198 -8.81 -31.48 -23.86
CA ASP A 198 -9.00 -31.65 -25.30
C ASP A 198 -7.83 -32.26 -26.08
N ARG A 199 -7.75 -33.59 -26.00
CA ARG A 199 -7.61 -34.43 -27.20
C ARG A 199 -8.22 -35.80 -26.95
N ALA A 200 -9.52 -35.90 -27.24
CA ALA A 200 -10.14 -37.14 -27.67
C ALA A 200 -9.84 -37.31 -29.16
N ARG A 201 -8.99 -38.28 -29.49
CA ARG A 201 -9.11 -39.12 -30.68
C ARG A 201 -8.30 -40.39 -30.49
#